data_AF-A0ABD5ZM98-F1
#
_entry.id   AF-A0ABD5ZM98-F1
#
_cell.length_a   1.000
_cell.length_b   1.000
_cell.length_c   1.000
_cell.angle_alpha   90.00
_cell.angle_beta   90.00
_cell.angle_gamma   90.00
#
_symmetry.space_group_name_H-M   'P 1'
#
loop_
_entity.id
_entity.type
_entity.pdbx_description
1 polymer ?
#
loop_
_entity_poly.entity_id
_entity_poly.type
_entity_poly.pdbx_seq_one_letter_code
_entity_poly.pdbx_strand_id
1 'polypeptide(L)'
;MRVLVAAADGPGERARATLADAGFVVERVERLAEARVRAATAPVAVVGPLADAPATDLRDALDAAGARTPLVGLDPDAAGYTTTVDGPADDDLPVAVRLARHTGAYRDAVDDLYERCRAAADGDDPEVAEALARADESLADARRVAGRTPYDYLLD
;
A
#
# COMPACT_ATOMS: atom_id res chain seq x y z
N MET A 1 4.22 13.82 1.13
CA MET A 1 5.03 12.59 1.02
C MET A 1 5.72 12.59 -0.34
N ARG A 2 6.97 12.10 -0.44
CA ARG A 2 7.70 11.99 -1.71
C ARG A 2 7.49 10.61 -2.32
N VAL A 3 7.17 10.56 -3.60
CA VAL A 3 6.99 9.32 -4.37
C VAL A 3 7.97 9.33 -5.54
N LEU A 4 8.73 8.25 -5.70
CA LEU A 4 9.56 8.05 -6.88
C LEU A 4 8.71 7.41 -7.98
N VAL A 5 8.79 7.92 -9.20
CA VAL A 5 8.25 7.26 -10.40
C VAL A 5 9.44 6.91 -11.29
N ALA A 6 9.75 5.61 -11.34
CA ALA A 6 10.80 4.99 -12.13
C ALA A 6 10.17 4.38 -13.39
N ALA A 7 9.88 5.21 -14.38
CA ALA A 7 9.24 4.82 -15.64
C ALA A 7 9.47 5.85 -16.74
N ALA A 8 9.67 5.38 -17.97
CA ALA A 8 9.91 6.22 -19.16
C ALA A 8 8.73 6.23 -20.15
N ASP A 9 7.68 5.46 -19.88
CA ASP A 9 6.55 5.24 -20.77
C ASP A 9 5.33 6.14 -20.47
N GLY A 10 4.32 6.08 -21.35
CA GLY A 10 3.06 6.82 -21.21
C GLY A 10 2.32 6.55 -19.88
N PRO A 11 2.19 5.29 -19.42
CA PRO A 11 1.74 4.97 -18.06
C PRO A 11 2.52 5.71 -16.96
N GLY A 12 3.85 5.74 -17.03
CA GLY A 12 4.69 6.51 -16.11
C GLY A 12 4.38 8.00 -16.11
N GLU A 13 4.11 8.59 -17.28
CA GLU A 13 3.70 10.00 -17.37
C GLU A 13 2.36 10.27 -16.68
N ARG A 14 1.37 9.40 -16.90
CA ARG A 14 0.05 9.51 -16.27
C ARG A 14 0.13 9.37 -14.75
N ALA A 15 0.88 8.38 -14.25
CA ALA A 15 1.08 8.18 -12.82
C ALA A 15 1.69 9.43 -12.15
N ARG A 16 2.67 10.08 -12.80
CA ARG A 16 3.26 11.33 -12.31
C ARG A 16 2.22 12.44 -12.19
N ALA A 17 1.40 12.63 -13.22
CA ALA A 17 0.36 13.66 -13.21
C ALA A 17 -0.67 13.39 -12.10
N THR A 18 -1.19 12.16 -12.01
CA THR A 18 -2.17 11.77 -10.98
C THR A 18 -1.63 11.96 -9.56
N LEU A 19 -0.38 11.58 -9.30
CA LEU A 19 0.24 11.76 -7.99
C LEU A 19 0.49 13.23 -7.65
N ALA A 20 0.90 14.03 -8.64
CA ALA A 20 1.08 15.47 -8.44
C ALA A 20 -0.27 16.16 -8.14
N ASP A 21 -1.32 15.81 -8.87
CA ASP A 21 -2.68 16.33 -8.65
C ASP A 21 -3.24 15.94 -7.27
N ALA A 22 -2.85 14.77 -6.75
CA ALA A 22 -3.17 14.32 -5.40
C ALA A 22 -2.29 14.98 -4.30
N GLY A 23 -1.39 15.90 -4.66
CA GLY A 23 -0.56 16.67 -3.72
C GLY A 23 0.74 15.99 -3.27
N PHE A 24 1.18 14.92 -3.95
CA PHE A 24 2.46 14.27 -3.67
C PHE A 24 3.62 15.02 -4.33
N VAL A 25 4.80 14.96 -3.70
CA VAL A 25 6.05 15.45 -4.31
C VAL A 25 6.62 14.31 -5.16
N VAL A 26 6.54 14.45 -6.47
CA VAL A 26 6.93 13.39 -7.41
C VAL A 26 8.36 13.59 -7.89
N GLU A 27 9.17 12.56 -7.74
CA GLU A 27 10.49 12.47 -8.37
C GLU A 27 10.43 11.55 -9.59
N ARG A 28 10.99 12.00 -10.71
CA ARG A 28 11.02 11.23 -11.96
C ARG A 28 12.42 10.65 -12.18
N VAL A 29 12.47 9.37 -12.52
CA VAL A 29 13.67 8.69 -12.98
C VAL A 29 13.32 7.75 -14.12
N GLU A 30 14.17 7.69 -15.14
CA GLU A 30 13.87 6.93 -16.37
C GLU A 30 14.90 5.84 -16.69
N ARG A 31 16.08 5.89 -16.09
CA ARG A 31 17.17 4.95 -16.39
C ARG A 31 17.45 4.06 -15.20
N LEU A 32 17.79 2.79 -15.46
CA LEU A 32 17.99 1.78 -14.43
C LEU A 32 19.05 2.17 -13.40
N ALA A 33 20.21 2.67 -13.85
CA ALA A 33 21.32 3.03 -12.95
C ALA A 33 20.91 4.09 -11.92
N GLU A 34 20.17 5.11 -12.36
CA GLU A 34 19.66 6.16 -11.49
C GLU A 34 18.53 5.63 -10.60
N ALA A 35 17.62 4.83 -11.18
CA ALA A 35 16.46 4.29 -10.47
C ALA A 35 16.89 3.42 -9.28
N ARG A 36 17.96 2.63 -9.43
CA ARG A 36 18.52 1.80 -8.35
C ARG A 36 18.95 2.64 -7.14
N VAL A 37 19.67 3.73 -7.37
CA VAL A 37 20.17 4.60 -6.30
C VAL A 37 19.01 5.32 -5.61
N ARG A 38 18.07 5.85 -6.40
CA ARG A 38 16.98 6.67 -5.86
C ARG A 38 15.92 5.81 -5.18
N ALA A 39 15.53 4.69 -5.77
CA ALA A 39 14.52 3.80 -5.21
C ALA A 39 14.95 3.21 -3.87
N ALA A 40 16.23 2.87 -3.67
CA ALA A 40 16.73 2.35 -2.39
C ALA A 40 16.56 3.32 -1.20
N THR A 41 16.33 4.61 -1.46
CA THR A 41 16.14 5.65 -0.43
C THR A 41 14.76 6.28 -0.47
N ALA A 42 13.91 5.88 -1.42
CA ALA A 42 12.57 6.41 -1.57
C ALA A 42 11.62 5.76 -0.54
N PRO A 43 10.63 6.50 -0.01
CA PRO A 43 9.59 5.92 0.84
C PRO A 43 8.71 4.90 0.09
N VAL A 44 8.49 5.14 -1.21
CA VAL A 44 7.74 4.28 -2.12
C VAL A 44 8.16 4.59 -3.56
N ALA A 45 8.21 3.57 -4.40
CA ALA A 45 8.52 3.72 -5.83
C ALA A 45 7.43 3.09 -6.71
N VAL A 46 6.91 3.88 -7.64
CA VAL A 46 6.09 3.40 -8.75
C VAL A 46 7.04 3.01 -9.89
N VAL A 47 6.95 1.78 -10.38
CA VAL A 47 7.93 1.20 -11.31
C VAL A 47 7.23 0.75 -12.59
N GLY A 48 7.71 1.23 -13.73
CA GLY A 48 7.29 0.79 -15.05
C GLY A 48 8.50 0.54 -15.95
N PRO A 49 8.29 0.27 -17.25
CA PRO A 49 9.37 0.19 -18.23
C PRO A 49 10.29 1.42 -18.16
N LEU A 50 11.59 1.17 -18.05
CA LEU A 50 12.64 2.19 -18.07
C LEU A 50 13.14 2.39 -19.50
N ALA A 51 13.84 3.49 -19.74
CA ALA A 51 14.36 3.82 -21.07
C ALA A 51 15.38 2.80 -21.58
N ASP A 52 16.07 2.10 -20.68
CA ASP A 52 17.16 1.17 -20.97
C ASP A 52 16.97 -0.23 -20.39
N ALA A 53 15.86 -0.50 -19.70
CA ALA A 53 15.61 -1.79 -19.04
C ALA A 53 14.10 -2.03 -18.78
N PRO A 54 13.66 -3.29 -18.65
CA PRO A 54 12.34 -3.59 -18.12
C PRO A 54 12.23 -3.26 -16.62
N ALA A 55 11.00 -3.11 -16.12
CA ALA A 55 10.71 -2.87 -14.70
C ALA A 55 11.28 -3.94 -13.75
N THR A 56 11.30 -5.20 -14.22
CA THR A 56 11.79 -6.36 -13.46
C THR A 56 13.26 -6.23 -13.06
N ASP A 57 14.08 -5.60 -13.90
CA ASP A 57 15.51 -5.43 -13.63
C ASP A 57 15.75 -4.50 -12.43
N LEU A 58 14.89 -3.48 -12.25
CA LEU A 58 14.97 -2.60 -11.07
C LEU A 58 14.54 -3.35 -9.81
N ARG A 59 13.47 -4.15 -9.89
CA ARG A 59 13.01 -4.99 -8.77
C ARG A 59 14.13 -5.92 -8.32
N ASP A 60 14.68 -6.70 -9.24
CA ASP A 60 15.72 -7.69 -8.95
C ASP A 60 16.98 -7.01 -8.38
N ALA A 61 17.32 -5.82 -8.88
CA ALA A 61 18.44 -5.05 -8.36
C ALA A 61 18.21 -4.53 -6.93
N LEU A 62 16.98 -4.18 -6.56
CA LEU A 62 16.63 -3.75 -5.21
C LEU A 62 16.57 -4.93 -4.24
N ASP A 63 16.02 -6.06 -4.68
CA ASP A 63 15.99 -7.31 -3.92
C ASP A 63 17.41 -7.82 -3.63
N ALA A 64 18.28 -7.88 -4.64
CA ALA A 64 19.68 -8.25 -4.49
C ALA A 64 20.46 -7.30 -3.55
N ALA A 65 20.03 -6.04 -3.43
CA ALA A 65 20.60 -5.06 -2.51
C ALA A 65 19.98 -5.12 -1.10
N GLY A 66 18.97 -5.95 -0.87
CA GLY A 66 18.23 -6.02 0.39
C GLY A 66 17.42 -4.76 0.69
N ALA A 67 17.09 -3.97 -0.34
CA ALA A 67 16.29 -2.77 -0.18
C ALA A 67 14.82 -3.15 0.08
N ARG A 68 14.21 -2.53 1.11
CA ARG A 68 12.82 -2.79 1.51
C ARG A 68 11.83 -1.75 1.00
N THR A 69 12.20 -1.03 -0.05
CA THR A 69 11.35 0.01 -0.62
C THR A 69 10.08 -0.64 -1.18
N PRO A 70 8.89 -0.22 -0.74
CA PRO A 70 7.64 -0.67 -1.34
C PRO A 70 7.58 -0.26 -2.83
N LEU A 71 7.26 -1.23 -3.69
CA LEU A 71 7.17 -1.05 -5.13
C LEU A 71 5.70 -1.16 -5.58
N VAL A 72 5.30 -0.28 -6.51
CA VAL A 72 3.99 -0.33 -7.17
C VAL A 72 4.24 -0.46 -8.67
N GLY A 73 3.93 -1.63 -9.23
CA GLY A 73 4.08 -1.88 -10.67
C GLY A 73 3.11 -1.05 -11.51
N LEU A 74 3.59 -0.61 -12.68
CA LEU A 74 2.76 -0.11 -13.77
C LEU A 74 2.62 -1.24 -14.81
N ASP A 75 1.39 -1.52 -15.16
CA ASP A 75 1.07 -2.44 -16.24
C ASP A 75 0.88 -1.64 -17.53
N PRO A 76 1.70 -1.89 -18.57
CA PRO A 76 1.51 -1.25 -19.86
C PRO A 76 0.26 -1.75 -20.60
N ASP A 77 -0.24 -2.95 -20.28
CA ASP A 77 -1.32 -3.63 -21.01
C ASP A 77 -2.68 -3.59 -20.28
N ALA A 78 -2.70 -3.28 -18.98
CA ALA A 78 -3.94 -3.08 -18.25
C ALA A 78 -4.41 -1.62 -18.30
N ALA A 79 -5.72 -1.42 -18.45
CA ALA A 79 -6.37 -0.11 -18.39
C ALA A 79 -6.32 0.56 -16.98
N GLY A 80 -5.50 0.06 -16.06
CA GLY A 80 -5.36 0.53 -14.67
C GLY A 80 -4.04 0.07 -14.04
N TYR A 81 -3.79 0.48 -12.79
CA TYR A 81 -2.64 0.03 -12.01
C TYR A 81 -2.80 -1.46 -11.68
N THR A 82 -2.01 -2.33 -12.31
CA THR A 82 -1.86 -3.71 -11.83
C THR A 82 -0.44 -3.89 -11.32
N THR A 83 -0.32 -4.57 -10.20
CA THR A 83 0.95 -4.82 -9.52
C THR A 83 1.78 -5.79 -10.37
N THR A 84 2.46 -5.28 -11.41
CA THR A 84 3.32 -6.08 -12.30
C THR A 84 4.67 -6.45 -11.69
N VAL A 85 4.95 -5.90 -10.51
CA VAL A 85 6.14 -6.14 -9.72
C VAL A 85 5.65 -6.60 -8.37
N ASP A 86 5.72 -7.91 -8.09
CA ASP A 86 5.59 -8.39 -6.71
C ASP A 86 6.63 -7.62 -5.91
N GLY A 87 6.16 -6.73 -5.02
CA GLY A 87 7.01 -6.08 -4.05
C GLY A 87 7.64 -7.11 -3.10
N PRO A 88 8.31 -6.68 -2.03
CA PRO A 88 8.57 -7.57 -0.91
C PRO A 88 7.24 -8.28 -0.57
N ALA A 89 7.27 -9.58 -0.22
CA ALA A 89 6.05 -10.27 0.20
C ALA A 89 5.33 -9.39 1.25
N ASP A 90 4.00 -9.42 1.34
CA ASP A 90 3.28 -8.54 2.27
C ASP A 90 3.89 -8.61 3.69
N ASP A 91 4.42 -9.77 4.10
CA ASP A 91 5.14 -9.99 5.36
C ASP A 91 6.48 -9.23 5.50
N ASP A 92 7.15 -8.90 4.40
CA ASP A 92 8.43 -8.18 4.36
C ASP A 92 8.27 -6.64 4.37
N LEU A 93 7.05 -6.14 4.16
CA LEU A 93 6.75 -4.71 4.25
C LEU A 93 6.86 -4.21 5.71
N PRO A 94 7.26 -2.94 5.92
CA PRO A 94 7.22 -2.34 7.26
C PRO A 94 5.84 -2.50 7.90
N VAL A 95 5.79 -2.82 9.20
CA VAL A 95 4.55 -3.05 9.95
C VAL A 95 3.51 -1.96 9.70
N ALA A 96 3.92 -0.68 9.65
CA ALA A 96 3.03 0.44 9.39
C ALA A 96 2.34 0.40 8.01
N VAL A 97 3.03 -0.09 6.98
CA VAL A 97 2.50 -0.23 5.61
C VAL A 97 1.50 -1.39 5.56
N ARG A 98 1.87 -2.54 6.14
CA ARG A 98 0.97 -3.70 6.25
C ARG A 98 -0.31 -3.33 7.02
N LEU A 99 -0.13 -2.64 8.14
CA LEU A 99 -1.20 -2.23 9.02
C LEU A 99 -2.20 -1.29 8.32
N ALA A 100 -1.75 -0.43 7.40
CA ALA A 100 -2.59 0.54 6.73
C ALA A 100 -3.84 -0.08 6.08
N ARG A 101 -3.66 -1.21 5.37
CA ARG A 101 -4.77 -1.95 4.75
C ARG A 101 -5.77 -2.47 5.78
N HIS A 102 -5.28 -3.07 6.86
CA HIS A 102 -6.13 -3.63 7.91
C HIS A 102 -6.82 -2.55 8.75
N THR A 103 -6.16 -1.40 8.99
CA THR A 103 -6.80 -0.26 9.65
C THR A 103 -7.87 0.40 8.79
N GLY A 104 -7.71 0.40 7.47
CA GLY A 104 -8.75 0.84 6.54
C GLY A 104 -9.98 -0.06 6.63
N ALA A 105 -9.78 -1.38 6.48
CA ALA A 105 -10.87 -2.36 6.60
C ALA A 105 -11.58 -2.31 7.96
N TYR A 106 -10.83 -2.16 9.06
CA TYR A 106 -11.41 -1.97 10.39
C TYR A 106 -12.26 -0.70 10.48
N ARG A 107 -11.78 0.42 9.93
CA ARG A 107 -12.52 1.69 9.93
C ARG A 107 -13.82 1.56 9.16
N ASP A 108 -13.77 0.98 7.95
CA ASP A 108 -14.96 0.78 7.12
C ASP A 108 -15.99 -0.13 7.82
N ALA A 109 -15.52 -1.17 8.52
CA ALA A 109 -16.38 -2.05 9.29
C ALA A 109 -17.02 -1.35 10.51
N VAL A 110 -16.29 -0.45 11.17
CA VAL A 110 -16.83 0.37 12.27
C VAL A 110 -17.84 1.42 11.76
N ASP A 111 -17.56 2.02 10.60
CA ASP A 111 -18.48 2.99 9.98
C ASP A 111 -19.79 2.29 9.56
N ASP A 112 -19.73 1.09 8.97
CA ASP A 112 -20.91 0.27 8.66
C ASP A 112 -21.67 -0.16 9.92
N LEU A 113 -20.96 -0.57 10.98
CA LEU A 113 -21.58 -0.84 12.28
C LEU A 113 -22.30 0.40 12.83
N TYR A 114 -21.69 1.57 12.75
CA TYR A 114 -22.30 2.81 13.23
C TYR A 114 -23.56 3.15 12.45
N GLU A 115 -23.54 3.06 11.12
CA GLU A 115 -24.71 3.31 10.28
C GLU A 115 -25.84 2.31 10.56
N ARG A 116 -25.52 1.04 10.77
CA ARG A 116 -26.52 0.01 11.14
C ARG A 116 -27.09 0.23 12.52
N CYS A 117 -26.28 0.58 13.52
CA CYS A 117 -26.75 0.98 14.84
C CYS A 117 -27.67 2.21 14.77
N ARG A 118 -27.37 3.16 13.89
CA ARG A 118 -28.19 4.35 13.66
C ARG A 118 -29.53 3.99 13.02
N ALA A 119 -29.55 3.11 12.03
CA ALA A 119 -30.78 2.61 11.40
C ALA A 119 -31.63 1.77 12.37
N ALA A 120 -30.98 0.95 13.19
CA ALA A 120 -31.64 0.11 14.20
C ALA A 120 -32.15 0.89 15.43
N ALA A 121 -31.74 2.15 15.62
CA ALA A 121 -32.33 3.00 16.65
C ALA A 121 -33.85 3.24 16.41
N ASP A 122 -34.33 2.99 15.19
CA ASP A 122 -35.75 3.00 14.80
C ASP A 122 -36.43 1.60 14.86
N GLY A 123 -35.72 0.54 15.28
CA GLY A 123 -36.22 -0.82 15.49
C GLY A 123 -35.11 -1.90 15.50
N ASP A 124 -35.28 -3.00 16.25
CA ASP A 124 -34.27 -4.07 16.34
C ASP A 124 -33.94 -4.68 14.97
N ASP A 125 -32.67 -4.60 14.56
CA ASP A 125 -32.18 -5.14 13.30
C ASP A 125 -31.10 -6.23 13.54
N PRO A 126 -31.35 -7.50 13.15
CA PRO A 126 -30.36 -8.58 13.23
C PRO A 126 -29.05 -8.28 12.46
N GLU A 127 -29.06 -7.31 11.55
CA GLU A 127 -27.90 -6.87 10.78
C GLU A 127 -26.82 -6.14 11.63
N VAL A 128 -27.16 -5.66 12.83
CA VAL A 128 -26.21 -5.01 13.74
C VAL A 128 -25.23 -6.02 14.34
N ALA A 129 -25.72 -7.21 14.72
CA ALA A 129 -24.88 -8.25 15.32
C ALA A 129 -23.83 -8.77 14.31
N GLU A 130 -24.23 -8.90 13.04
CA GLU A 130 -23.33 -9.29 11.96
C GLU A 130 -22.27 -8.21 11.68
N ALA A 131 -22.67 -6.93 11.69
CA ALA A 131 -21.74 -5.82 11.52
C ALA A 131 -20.74 -5.70 12.68
N LEU A 132 -21.20 -5.96 13.91
CA LEU A 132 -20.33 -6.00 15.08
C LEU A 132 -19.29 -7.12 14.95
N ALA A 133 -19.71 -8.32 14.53
CA ALA A 133 -18.80 -9.44 14.30
C ALA A 133 -17.73 -9.11 13.24
N ARG A 134 -18.13 -8.45 12.13
CA ARG A 134 -17.18 -8.01 11.08
C ARG A 134 -16.20 -6.95 11.58
N ALA A 135 -16.65 -6.01 12.41
CA ALA A 135 -15.78 -5.00 13.02
C ALA A 135 -14.76 -5.65 13.99
N ASP A 136 -15.19 -6.61 14.79
CA ASP A 136 -14.31 -7.36 15.71
C ASP A 136 -13.30 -8.23 14.97
N GLU A 137 -13.71 -8.91 13.89
CA GLU A 137 -12.80 -9.68 13.03
C GLU A 137 -11.74 -8.78 12.39
N SER A 138 -12.16 -7.65 11.82
CA SER A 138 -11.25 -6.68 11.21
C SER A 138 -10.28 -6.07 12.22
N LEU A 139 -10.73 -5.84 13.47
CA LEU A 139 -9.88 -5.39 14.57
C LEU A 139 -8.85 -6.47 14.97
N ALA A 140 -9.29 -7.73 15.08
CA ALA A 140 -8.42 -8.84 15.43
C ALA A 140 -7.31 -9.05 14.39
N ASP A 141 -7.64 -8.90 13.11
CA ASP A 141 -6.68 -8.97 12.01
C ASP A 141 -5.69 -7.80 12.04
N ALA A 142 -6.16 -6.57 12.25
CA ALA A 142 -5.29 -5.40 12.40
C ALA A 142 -4.31 -5.57 13.58
N ARG A 143 -4.79 -6.09 14.72
CA ARG A 143 -3.95 -6.39 15.89
C ARG A 143 -2.92 -7.48 15.62
N ARG A 144 -3.28 -8.54 14.90
CA ARG A 144 -2.36 -9.62 14.53
C ARG A 144 -1.16 -9.08 13.73
N VAL A 145 -1.42 -8.15 12.81
CA VAL A 145 -0.38 -7.53 11.97
C VAL A 145 0.44 -6.47 12.71
N ALA A 146 -0.19 -5.72 13.62
CA ALA A 146 0.50 -4.73 14.48
C ALA A 146 1.50 -5.39 15.45
N GLY A 147 1.28 -6.67 15.79
CA GLY A 147 2.08 -7.37 16.79
C GLY A 147 1.74 -6.95 18.21
N ARG A 148 2.58 -7.33 19.18
CA ARG A 148 2.39 -6.94 20.59
C ARG A 148 2.45 -5.44 20.76
N THR A 149 1.52 -4.88 21.52
CA THR A 149 1.57 -3.46 21.85
C THR A 149 2.71 -3.21 22.85
N PRO A 150 3.29 -2.00 22.90
CA PRO A 150 4.29 -1.64 23.92
C PRO A 150 3.80 -1.89 25.35
N TYR A 151 2.49 -1.82 25.60
CA TYR A 151 1.89 -2.12 26.90
C TYR A 151 1.89 -3.62 27.20
N ASP A 152 1.71 -4.48 26.20
CA ASP A 152 1.79 -5.94 26.38
C ASP A 152 3.22 -6.40 26.73
N TYR A 153 4.25 -5.65 26.35
CA TYR A 153 5.64 -5.90 26.77
C TYR A 153 5.93 -5.49 28.22
N LEU A 154 5.10 -4.65 28.82
CA LEU A 154 5.27 -4.17 30.20
C LEU A 154 4.52 -5.04 31.23
N LEU A 155 3.70 -5.98 30.75
CA LEU A 155 2.87 -6.86 31.58
C LEU A 155 3.43 -8.30 31.69
N ASP A 156 4.54 -8.59 31.01
CA ASP A 156 5.35 -9.83 31.14
C ASP A 156 6.61 -9.56 31.99
#